data_AF-A0AAX1YA48-F1
#
_entry.id   AF-A0AAX1YA48-F1
#
_cell.length_a   1.000
_cell.length_b   1.000
_cell.length_c   1.000
_cell.angle_alpha   90.00
_cell.angle_beta   90.00
_cell.angle_gamma   90.00
#
_symmetry.space_group_name_H-M   'P 1'
#
loop_
_entity.id
_entity.type
_entity.pdbx_description
1 polymer ?
#
loop_
_entity_poly.entity_id
_entity_poly.type
_entity_poly.pdbx_seq_one_letter_code
_entity_poly.pdbx_strand_id
1 'polypeptide(L)'
;MASGGKATLALAGVSSGFLGALVGGFLAGGVILVLRKLLAGIPRALEGIRSILLLPLLGVFATGFLMLAVNIPMAAINTGLNNFLSSLSGSSAVLLGLLVGGMMAVDMGGPVNKAAYVFGTGTLAATVTSGGSVVMAAVMAAGMVPPLAVFVATLLFKDKFTEEERNSGLTNIVMGLSFITEGAIPFGAADPARAIPSFIVGSALTGALVGMAGIKLMAPHGGIFVIALTSNALLYLLFILIGAVVSGILFGFLRKPLDK
;
A
#
# COMPACT_ATOMS: atom_id res chain seq x y z
N MET A 1 -45.13 5.34 -10.15
CA MET A 1 -43.86 4.96 -9.48
C MET A 1 -42.93 6.15 -9.48
N ALA A 2 -42.40 6.51 -8.31
CA ALA A 2 -42.12 7.88 -7.90
C ALA A 2 -40.91 8.55 -8.60
N SER A 3 -41.12 9.78 -9.06
CA SER A 3 -40.08 10.76 -9.40
C SER A 3 -39.11 11.04 -8.22
N GLY A 4 -39.51 10.71 -7.00
CA GLY A 4 -38.67 10.76 -5.80
C GLY A 4 -37.43 9.85 -5.86
N GLY A 5 -37.47 8.72 -6.58
CA GLY A 5 -36.30 7.84 -6.72
C GLY A 5 -35.15 8.46 -7.52
N LYS A 6 -35.47 9.34 -8.50
CA LYS A 6 -34.47 10.06 -9.29
C LYS A 6 -33.86 11.23 -8.52
N ALA A 7 -34.63 11.89 -7.66
CA ALA A 7 -34.12 12.92 -6.76
C ALA A 7 -33.21 12.33 -5.67
N THR A 8 -33.54 11.15 -5.12
CA THR A 8 -32.67 10.44 -4.18
C THR A 8 -31.38 9.94 -4.84
N LEU A 9 -31.39 9.60 -6.13
CA LEU A 9 -30.17 9.32 -6.90
C LEU A 9 -29.34 10.58 -7.23
N ALA A 10 -29.98 11.74 -7.37
CA ALA A 10 -29.27 13.02 -7.53
C ALA A 10 -28.70 13.54 -6.19
N LEU A 11 -29.34 13.19 -5.06
CA LEU A 11 -28.85 13.36 -3.69
C LEU A 11 -27.87 12.28 -3.25
N ALA A 12 -27.79 11.15 -3.97
CA ALA A 12 -26.66 10.23 -3.90
C ALA A 12 -25.49 10.93 -4.60
N GLY A 13 -24.90 11.89 -3.87
CA GLY A 13 -23.80 12.71 -4.35
C GLY A 13 -22.74 11.84 -5.00
N VAL A 14 -22.11 12.37 -6.05
CA VAL A 14 -21.04 11.70 -6.77
C VAL A 14 -20.07 11.12 -5.74
N SER A 15 -19.89 9.81 -5.76
CA SER A 15 -19.09 9.11 -4.75
C SER A 15 -17.69 9.69 -4.76
N SER A 16 -17.29 10.26 -3.63
CA SER A 16 -15.96 10.83 -3.40
C SER A 16 -14.84 9.76 -3.46
N GLY A 17 -15.22 8.48 -3.55
CA GLY A 17 -14.33 7.34 -3.62
C GLY A 17 -13.46 7.20 -2.37
N PHE A 18 -12.43 6.35 -2.48
CA PHE A 18 -11.47 6.10 -1.41
C PHE A 18 -10.79 7.37 -0.90
N LEU A 19 -10.37 8.26 -1.80
CA LEU A 19 -9.65 9.49 -1.43
C LEU A 19 -10.54 10.45 -0.63
N GLY A 20 -11.82 10.59 -1.00
CA GLY A 20 -12.74 11.39 -0.21
C GLY A 20 -13.07 10.79 1.15
N ALA A 21 -13.12 9.45 1.26
CA ALA A 21 -13.25 8.79 2.55
C ALA A 21 -12.02 9.02 3.45
N LEU A 22 -10.81 8.98 2.87
CA LEU A 22 -9.56 9.30 3.59
C LEU A 22 -9.57 10.73 4.12
N VAL A 23 -9.85 11.72 3.26
CA VAL A 23 -9.97 13.12 3.65
C VAL A 23 -11.07 13.32 4.70
N GLY A 24 -12.22 12.67 4.49
CA GLY A 24 -13.35 12.70 5.43
C GLY A 24 -12.99 12.17 6.81
N GLY A 25 -12.16 11.12 6.90
CA GLY A 25 -11.65 10.60 8.17
C GLY A 25 -10.81 11.62 8.95
N PHE A 26 -9.86 12.28 8.27
CA PHE A 26 -9.06 13.35 8.91
C PHE A 26 -9.91 14.57 9.28
N LEU A 27 -10.85 14.95 8.42
CA LEU A 27 -11.80 16.03 8.68
C LEU A 27 -12.66 15.73 9.90
N ALA A 28 -13.21 14.52 10.00
CA ALA A 28 -13.98 14.06 11.15
C ALA A 28 -13.16 14.13 12.45
N GLY A 29 -11.91 13.66 12.41
CA GLY A 29 -10.98 13.77 13.53
C GLY A 29 -10.77 15.22 13.98
N GLY A 30 -10.54 16.12 13.02
CA GLY A 30 -10.39 17.56 13.28
C GLY A 30 -11.66 18.20 13.88
N VAL A 31 -12.84 17.88 13.33
CA VAL A 31 -14.14 18.33 13.84
C VAL A 31 -14.33 17.90 15.29
N ILE A 32 -14.03 16.64 15.62
CA ILE A 32 -14.12 16.14 16.99
C ILE A 32 -13.15 16.87 17.93
N LEU A 33 -11.93 17.20 17.48
CA LEU A 33 -10.99 17.97 18.30
C LEU A 33 -11.50 19.39 18.60
N VAL A 34 -12.11 20.06 17.61
CA VAL A 34 -12.72 21.39 17.80
C VAL A 34 -13.93 21.30 18.74
N LEU A 35 -14.84 20.35 18.52
CA LEU A 35 -16.00 20.14 19.38
C LEU A 35 -15.57 19.79 20.81
N ARG A 36 -14.53 18.98 21.01
CA ARG A 36 -13.99 18.71 22.34
C ARG A 36 -13.55 19.99 23.04
N LYS A 37 -12.90 20.93 22.34
CA LYS A 37 -12.51 22.23 22.91
C LYS A 37 -13.73 23.10 23.23
N LEU A 38 -14.70 23.18 22.32
CA LEU A 38 -15.92 23.99 22.51
C LEU A 38 -16.78 23.47 23.68
N LEU A 39 -16.87 22.15 23.86
CA LEU A 39 -17.63 21.51 24.94
C LEU A 39 -16.80 21.31 26.22
N ALA A 40 -15.60 21.90 26.34
CA ALA A 40 -14.72 21.69 27.50
C ALA A 40 -15.26 22.28 28.81
N GLY A 41 -16.10 23.33 28.74
CA GLY A 41 -16.68 24.00 29.91
C GLY A 41 -17.91 23.33 30.52
N ILE A 42 -18.32 22.14 30.03
CA ILE A 42 -19.51 21.44 30.51
C ILE A 42 -19.26 20.84 31.91
N PRO A 43 -20.17 21.02 32.88
CA PRO A 43 -20.06 20.43 34.22
C PRO A 43 -19.88 18.90 34.20
N ARG A 44 -19.13 18.35 35.18
CA ARG A 44 -18.86 16.90 35.30
C ARG A 44 -20.13 16.02 35.26
N ALA A 45 -21.24 16.52 35.81
CA ALA A 45 -22.53 15.81 35.78
C ALA A 45 -23.07 15.54 34.36
N LEU A 46 -22.60 16.30 33.36
CA LEU A 46 -23.05 16.22 31.96
C LEU A 46 -21.98 15.62 31.02
N GLU A 47 -20.87 15.12 31.55
CA GLU A 47 -19.82 14.46 30.74
C GLU A 47 -20.33 13.21 30.00
N GLY A 48 -21.28 12.49 30.59
CA GLY A 48 -21.94 11.36 29.93
C GLY A 48 -22.72 11.79 28.68
N ILE A 49 -23.49 12.88 28.77
CA ILE A 49 -24.25 13.43 27.63
C ILE A 49 -23.29 13.98 26.56
N ARG A 50 -22.20 14.61 26.98
CA ARG A 50 -21.17 15.13 26.07
C ARG A 50 -20.55 14.02 25.21
N SER A 51 -20.16 12.90 25.82
CA SER A 51 -19.44 11.83 25.12
C SER A 51 -20.34 10.88 24.33
N ILE A 52 -21.54 10.59 24.85
CA ILE A 52 -22.46 9.63 24.24
C ILE A 52 -23.35 10.28 23.16
N LEU A 53 -23.75 11.55 23.35
CA LEU A 53 -24.72 12.21 22.47
C LEU A 53 -24.12 13.39 21.71
N LEU A 54 -23.58 14.39 22.42
CA LEU A 54 -23.22 15.67 21.77
C LEU A 54 -22.04 15.51 20.81
N LEU A 55 -20.96 14.82 21.21
CA LEU A 55 -19.80 14.62 20.34
C LEU A 55 -20.15 13.74 19.13
N PRO A 56 -20.83 12.59 19.25
CA PRO A 56 -21.22 11.80 18.08
C PRO A 56 -22.22 12.54 17.18
N LEU A 57 -23.27 13.16 17.74
CA LEU A 57 -24.32 13.80 16.95
C LEU A 57 -23.81 15.06 16.22
N LEU A 58 -23.19 15.99 16.96
CA LEU A 58 -22.65 17.21 16.35
C LEU A 58 -21.45 16.89 15.47
N GLY A 59 -20.64 15.90 15.84
CA GLY A 59 -19.50 15.44 15.07
C GLY A 59 -19.92 14.88 13.71
N VAL A 60 -20.88 13.94 13.69
CA VAL A 60 -21.42 13.38 12.44
C VAL A 60 -22.14 14.44 11.63
N PHE A 61 -22.95 15.30 12.26
CA PHE A 61 -23.66 16.37 11.56
C PHE A 61 -22.69 17.36 10.90
N ALA A 62 -21.73 17.91 11.65
CA ALA A 62 -20.77 18.86 11.14
C ALA A 62 -19.85 18.23 10.08
N THR A 63 -19.37 17.00 10.32
CA THR A 63 -18.55 16.27 9.34
C THR A 63 -19.34 16.00 8.07
N GLY A 64 -20.58 15.51 8.18
CA GLY A 64 -21.45 15.24 7.04
C GLY A 64 -21.75 16.50 6.22
N PHE A 65 -22.00 17.63 6.89
CA PHE A 65 -22.19 18.92 6.23
C PHE A 65 -20.94 19.39 5.48
N LEU A 66 -19.76 19.33 6.12
CA LEU A 66 -18.50 19.70 5.47
C LEU A 66 -18.15 18.74 4.32
N MET A 67 -18.51 17.46 4.43
CA MET A 67 -18.33 16.47 3.38
C MET A 67 -19.13 16.79 2.12
N LEU A 68 -20.23 17.54 2.20
CA LEU A 68 -20.94 18.00 0.99
C LEU A 68 -20.04 18.85 0.08
N ALA A 69 -19.22 19.72 0.68
CA ALA A 69 -18.26 20.54 -0.05
C ALA A 69 -17.04 19.73 -0.52
N VAL A 70 -16.59 18.74 0.27
CA VAL A 70 -15.43 17.88 -0.07
C VAL A 70 -15.77 16.86 -1.15
N ASN A 71 -17.01 16.36 -1.21
CA ASN A 71 -17.40 15.34 -2.17
C ASN A 71 -17.26 15.79 -3.63
N ILE A 72 -17.55 17.06 -3.93
CA ILE A 72 -17.47 17.62 -5.29
C ILE A 72 -16.04 17.53 -5.88
N PRO A 73 -14.99 18.10 -5.24
CA PRO A 73 -13.63 17.99 -5.76
C PRO A 73 -13.11 16.54 -5.71
N MET A 74 -13.47 15.76 -4.68
CA MET A 74 -13.00 14.37 -4.56
C MET A 74 -13.60 13.46 -5.62
N ALA A 75 -14.85 13.67 -5.99
CA ALA A 75 -15.49 12.99 -7.12
C ALA A 75 -14.74 13.26 -8.44
N ALA A 76 -14.39 14.51 -8.71
CA ALA A 76 -13.63 14.88 -9.91
C ALA A 76 -12.25 14.20 -9.92
N ILE A 77 -11.55 14.18 -8.79
CA ILE A 77 -10.27 13.45 -8.64
C ILE A 77 -10.47 11.96 -8.87
N ASN A 78 -11.51 11.35 -8.31
CA ASN A 78 -11.78 9.93 -8.46
C ASN A 78 -12.08 9.56 -9.92
N THR A 79 -12.86 10.39 -10.64
CA THR A 79 -13.07 10.21 -12.09
C THR A 79 -11.75 10.38 -12.86
N GLY A 80 -10.93 11.38 -12.52
CA GLY A 80 -9.61 11.56 -13.12
C GLY A 80 -8.68 10.36 -12.90
N LEU A 81 -8.67 9.81 -11.68
CA LEU A 81 -7.91 8.62 -11.33
C LEU A 81 -8.39 7.40 -12.13
N ASN A 82 -9.71 7.18 -12.22
CA ASN A 82 -10.27 6.09 -13.03
C ASN A 82 -9.86 6.23 -14.50
N ASN A 83 -9.99 7.43 -15.08
CA ASN A 83 -9.58 7.69 -16.46
C ASN A 83 -8.07 7.45 -16.66
N PHE A 84 -7.24 7.92 -15.73
CA PHE A 84 -5.80 7.67 -15.74
C PHE A 84 -5.50 6.17 -15.71
N LEU A 85 -6.09 5.43 -14.79
CA LEU A 85 -5.89 3.98 -14.66
C LEU A 85 -6.40 3.22 -15.90
N SER A 86 -7.53 3.61 -16.47
CA SER A 86 -8.04 3.05 -17.72
C SER A 86 -7.16 3.38 -18.93
N SER A 87 -6.44 4.50 -18.89
CA SER A 87 -5.50 4.90 -19.95
C SER A 87 -4.12 4.23 -19.85
N LEU A 88 -3.82 3.56 -18.73
CA LEU A 88 -2.55 2.84 -18.56
C LEU A 88 -2.48 1.69 -19.56
N SER A 89 -1.64 1.84 -20.58
CA SER A 89 -1.35 0.83 -21.59
C SER A 89 0.14 0.84 -21.91
N GLY A 90 0.69 -0.35 -22.16
CA GLY A 90 2.10 -0.53 -22.50
C GLY A 90 3.04 0.10 -21.47
N SER A 91 3.83 1.08 -21.91
CA SER A 91 4.93 1.70 -21.15
C SER A 91 4.51 2.46 -19.90
N SER A 92 3.31 3.06 -19.86
CA SER A 92 2.86 3.81 -18.68
C SER A 92 2.57 2.91 -17.47
N ALA A 93 2.02 1.72 -17.71
CA ALA A 93 1.82 0.72 -16.66
C ALA A 93 3.15 0.20 -16.12
N VAL A 94 4.15 0.02 -17.00
CA VAL A 94 5.50 -0.40 -16.62
C VAL A 94 6.17 0.66 -15.73
N LEU A 95 6.17 1.93 -16.15
CA LEU A 95 6.78 3.02 -15.40
C LEU A 95 6.10 3.23 -14.04
N LEU A 96 4.78 3.16 -13.99
CA LEU A 96 4.05 3.27 -12.73
C LEU A 96 4.35 2.09 -11.81
N GLY A 97 4.35 0.87 -12.34
CA GLY A 97 4.73 -0.34 -11.61
C GLY A 97 6.15 -0.26 -11.07
N LEU A 98 7.09 0.24 -11.86
CA LEU A 98 8.48 0.47 -11.46
C LEU A 98 8.56 1.44 -10.28
N LEU A 99 7.88 2.58 -10.38
CA LEU A 99 7.88 3.62 -9.35
C LEU A 99 7.30 3.09 -8.03
N VAL A 100 6.07 2.58 -8.05
CA VAL A 100 5.39 2.11 -6.83
C VAL A 100 6.07 0.86 -6.27
N GLY A 101 6.63 0.02 -7.14
CA GLY A 101 7.42 -1.13 -6.74
C GLY A 101 8.70 -0.72 -6.00
N GLY A 102 9.44 0.26 -6.53
CA GLY A 102 10.63 0.80 -5.87
C GLY A 102 10.30 1.41 -4.51
N MET A 103 9.22 2.20 -4.43
CA MET A 103 8.77 2.81 -3.18
C MET A 103 8.50 1.79 -2.05
N MET A 104 8.01 0.60 -2.39
CA MET A 104 7.76 -0.46 -1.40
C MET A 104 9.02 -0.92 -0.66
N ALA A 105 10.20 -0.80 -1.28
CA ALA A 105 11.45 -1.27 -0.69
C ALA A 105 12.30 -0.18 -0.04
N VAL A 106 11.90 1.10 -0.13
CA VAL A 106 12.71 2.23 0.35
C VAL A 106 12.99 2.15 1.85
N ASP A 107 11.99 1.80 2.64
CA ASP A 107 12.05 1.83 4.11
C ASP A 107 11.42 0.57 4.76
N MET A 108 11.24 -0.50 3.99
CA MET A 108 10.82 -1.84 4.44
C MET A 108 9.62 -1.85 5.41
N GLY A 109 8.64 -0.96 5.17
CA GLY A 109 7.41 -0.83 5.97
C GLY A 109 7.23 0.56 6.62
N GLY A 110 8.13 1.49 6.34
CA GLY A 110 8.05 2.88 6.77
C GLY A 110 7.06 3.74 5.96
N PRO A 111 7.15 5.07 6.09
CA PRO A 111 6.22 6.01 5.45
C PRO A 111 6.13 5.91 3.92
N VAL A 112 7.24 5.68 3.22
CA VAL A 112 7.28 5.61 1.74
C VAL A 112 6.59 4.34 1.26
N ASN A 113 6.88 3.20 1.88
CA ASN A 113 6.18 1.95 1.63
C ASN A 113 4.67 2.10 1.89
N LYS A 114 4.28 2.66 3.05
CA LYS A 114 2.87 2.88 3.39
C LYS A 114 2.18 3.85 2.43
N ALA A 115 2.88 4.86 1.92
CA ALA A 115 2.33 5.76 0.90
C ALA A 115 2.04 5.02 -0.42
N ALA A 116 2.97 4.17 -0.87
CA ALA A 116 2.75 3.32 -2.04
C ALA A 116 1.59 2.33 -1.82
N TYR A 117 1.48 1.75 -0.63
CA TYR A 117 0.37 0.88 -0.25
C TYR A 117 -0.98 1.60 -0.28
N VAL A 118 -1.09 2.78 0.33
CA VAL A 118 -2.32 3.59 0.34
C VAL A 118 -2.70 4.02 -1.09
N PHE A 119 -1.72 4.34 -1.94
CA PHE A 119 -1.98 4.59 -3.35
C PHE A 119 -2.54 3.34 -4.04
N GLY A 120 -1.91 2.18 -3.85
CA GLY A 120 -2.37 0.90 -4.37
C GLY A 120 -3.80 0.55 -3.93
N THR A 121 -4.12 0.69 -2.65
CA THR A 121 -5.48 0.43 -2.14
C THR A 121 -6.51 1.41 -2.71
N GLY A 122 -6.14 2.67 -2.91
CA GLY A 122 -6.98 3.64 -3.61
C GLY A 122 -7.29 3.23 -5.05
N THR A 123 -6.28 2.75 -5.80
CA THR A 123 -6.52 2.23 -7.15
C THR A 123 -7.39 0.98 -7.13
N LEU A 124 -7.19 0.08 -6.16
CA LEU A 124 -8.01 -1.13 -6.03
C LEU A 124 -9.46 -0.77 -5.74
N ALA A 125 -9.71 0.17 -4.82
CA ALA A 125 -11.07 0.62 -4.52
C ALA A 125 -11.77 1.20 -5.76
N ALA A 126 -11.01 1.86 -6.64
CA ALA A 126 -11.52 2.39 -7.89
C ALA A 126 -11.81 1.30 -8.95
N THR A 127 -11.00 0.23 -9.00
CA THR A 127 -11.05 -0.77 -10.09
C THR A 127 -11.49 -2.17 -9.68
N VAL A 128 -11.87 -2.41 -8.41
CA VAL A 128 -12.24 -3.75 -7.90
C VAL A 128 -13.42 -4.34 -8.68
N THR A 129 -14.40 -3.51 -9.07
CA THR A 129 -15.55 -3.91 -9.89
C THR A 129 -15.18 -4.28 -11.33
N SER A 130 -14.00 -3.88 -11.79
CA SER A 130 -13.44 -4.15 -13.13
C SER A 130 -12.35 -5.24 -13.12
N GLY A 131 -12.31 -6.05 -12.07
CA GLY A 131 -11.41 -7.21 -11.95
C GLY A 131 -10.08 -6.93 -11.25
N GLY A 132 -9.99 -5.85 -10.46
CA GLY A 132 -8.82 -5.56 -9.61
C GLY A 132 -7.88 -4.50 -10.18
N SER A 133 -6.74 -4.30 -9.52
CA SER A 133 -5.78 -3.24 -9.85
C SER A 133 -4.40 -3.79 -10.18
N VAL A 134 -3.81 -3.28 -11.27
CA VAL A 134 -2.41 -3.55 -11.65
C VAL A 134 -1.44 -2.89 -10.69
N VAL A 135 -1.74 -1.66 -10.26
CA VAL A 135 -0.93 -0.93 -9.27
C VAL A 135 -0.92 -1.68 -7.94
N MET A 136 -2.09 -2.16 -7.50
CA MET A 136 -2.19 -2.97 -6.29
C MET A 136 -1.37 -4.26 -6.40
N ALA A 137 -1.45 -4.97 -7.52
CA ALA A 137 -0.64 -6.15 -7.77
C ALA A 137 0.87 -5.82 -7.73
N ALA A 138 1.29 -4.72 -8.35
CA ALA A 138 2.69 -4.31 -8.36
C ALA A 138 3.22 -4.00 -6.96
N VAL A 139 2.45 -3.23 -6.16
CA VAL A 139 2.77 -2.89 -4.76
C VAL A 139 2.89 -4.18 -3.92
N MET A 140 1.94 -5.12 -4.07
CA MET A 140 1.96 -6.36 -3.30
C MET A 140 3.09 -7.30 -3.72
N ALA A 141 3.41 -7.41 -5.00
CA ALA A 141 4.52 -8.23 -5.46
C ALA A 141 5.86 -7.65 -5.00
N ALA A 142 6.03 -6.34 -5.17
CA ALA A 142 7.26 -5.63 -4.86
C ALA A 142 7.59 -5.63 -3.36
N GLY A 143 6.58 -5.57 -2.48
CA GLY A 143 6.81 -5.66 -1.03
C GLY A 143 7.28 -7.05 -0.57
N MET A 144 7.00 -8.13 -1.31
CA MET A 144 7.54 -9.47 -0.97
C MET A 144 9.05 -9.58 -1.23
N VAL A 145 9.60 -8.73 -2.10
CA VAL A 145 10.96 -8.88 -2.62
C VAL A 145 12.06 -8.68 -1.57
N PRO A 146 12.08 -7.63 -0.71
CA PRO A 146 13.20 -7.40 0.21
C PRO A 146 13.56 -8.58 1.12
N PRO A 147 12.61 -9.20 1.87
CA PRO A 147 12.93 -10.38 2.67
C PRO A 147 13.35 -11.59 1.81
N LEU A 148 12.71 -11.83 0.66
CA LEU A 148 13.12 -12.91 -0.25
C LEU A 148 14.52 -12.68 -0.82
N ALA A 149 14.89 -11.43 -1.08
CA ALA A 149 16.22 -11.03 -1.52
C ALA A 149 17.28 -11.33 -0.46
N VAL A 150 16.97 -11.08 0.82
CA VAL A 150 17.85 -11.47 1.93
C VAL A 150 18.04 -12.98 2.00
N PHE A 151 16.96 -13.76 1.87
CA PHE A 151 17.05 -15.21 1.81
C PHE A 151 17.97 -15.67 0.67
N VAL A 152 17.80 -15.11 -0.54
CA VAL A 152 18.67 -15.44 -1.69
C VAL A 152 20.13 -15.03 -1.43
N ALA A 153 20.36 -13.82 -0.92
CA ALA A 153 21.71 -13.32 -0.67
C ALA A 153 22.46 -14.16 0.36
N THR A 154 21.81 -14.52 1.47
CA THR A 154 22.40 -15.35 2.55
C THR A 154 22.65 -16.79 2.10
N LEU A 155 21.84 -17.32 1.18
CA LEU A 155 22.05 -18.66 0.61
C LEU A 155 23.21 -18.70 -0.40
N LEU A 156 23.33 -17.68 -1.26
CA LEU A 156 24.32 -17.65 -2.35
C LEU A 156 25.69 -17.11 -1.91
N PHE A 157 25.73 -16.16 -0.98
CA PHE A 157 26.97 -15.47 -0.56
C PHE A 157 27.30 -15.75 0.91
N LYS A 158 27.20 -17.02 1.32
CA LYS A 158 27.35 -17.47 2.72
C LYS A 158 28.57 -16.91 3.45
N ASP A 159 29.68 -16.69 2.75
CA ASP A 159 30.94 -16.18 3.33
C ASP A 159 30.91 -14.70 3.73
N LYS A 160 29.85 -13.96 3.34
CA LYS A 160 29.67 -12.54 3.63
C LYS A 160 28.66 -12.25 4.75
N PHE A 161 28.07 -13.30 5.32
CA PHE A 161 27.05 -13.22 6.36
C PHE A 161 27.47 -14.04 7.57
N THR A 162 27.20 -13.54 8.77
CA THR A 162 27.45 -14.28 10.01
C THR A 162 26.50 -15.48 10.11
N GLU A 163 26.79 -16.42 11.02
CA GLU A 163 25.90 -17.56 11.26
C GLU A 163 24.50 -17.11 11.70
N GLU A 164 24.42 -16.09 12.56
CA GLU A 164 23.16 -15.48 12.99
C GLU A 164 22.39 -14.85 11.83
N GLU A 165 23.07 -14.10 10.96
CA GLU A 165 22.46 -13.53 9.77
C GLU A 165 21.99 -14.59 8.79
N ARG A 166 22.69 -15.72 8.67
CA ARG A 166 22.26 -16.83 7.81
C ARG A 166 21.02 -17.53 8.37
N ASN A 167 20.95 -17.73 9.68
CA ASN A 167 19.78 -18.32 10.34
C ASN A 167 18.55 -17.40 10.20
N SER A 168 18.75 -16.09 10.38
CA SER A 168 17.71 -15.08 10.13
C SER A 168 17.35 -14.98 8.64
N GLY A 169 18.32 -15.15 7.74
CA GLY A 169 18.09 -15.22 6.29
C GLY A 169 17.17 -16.37 5.89
N LEU A 170 17.25 -17.53 6.56
CA LEU A 170 16.36 -18.66 6.32
C LEU A 170 14.92 -18.37 6.71
N THR A 171 14.67 -17.66 7.81
CA THR A 171 13.29 -17.32 8.23
C THR A 171 12.64 -16.30 7.29
N ASN A 172 13.46 -15.50 6.61
CA ASN A 172 12.99 -14.50 5.65
C ASN A 172 12.27 -15.06 4.42
N ILE A 173 12.41 -16.35 4.10
CA ILE A 173 11.56 -16.98 3.08
C ILE A 173 10.09 -16.93 3.47
N VAL A 174 9.78 -17.24 4.74
CA VAL A 174 8.41 -17.26 5.27
C VAL A 174 7.88 -15.83 5.38
N MET A 175 8.72 -14.92 5.87
CA MET A 175 8.36 -13.50 5.97
C MET A 175 8.03 -12.91 4.60
N GLY A 176 8.88 -13.14 3.60
CA GLY A 176 8.64 -12.65 2.25
C GLY A 176 7.43 -13.28 1.57
N LEU A 177 7.27 -14.60 1.69
CA LEU A 177 6.06 -15.29 1.19
C LEU A 177 4.78 -14.83 1.91
N SER A 178 4.88 -14.28 3.12
CA SER A 178 3.74 -13.77 3.89
C SER A 178 3.55 -12.26 3.75
N PHE A 179 4.32 -11.59 2.88
CA PHE A 179 4.30 -10.12 2.71
C PHE A 179 4.66 -9.35 3.99
N ILE A 180 5.60 -9.89 4.77
CA ILE A 180 6.17 -9.26 5.96
C ILE A 180 7.55 -8.71 5.58
N THR A 181 7.63 -7.41 5.35
CA THR A 181 8.83 -6.74 4.82
C THR A 181 9.88 -6.48 5.89
N GLU A 182 9.48 -6.56 7.17
CA GLU A 182 10.26 -6.25 8.35
C GLU A 182 11.48 -7.17 8.51
N GLY A 183 11.42 -8.37 7.95
CA GLY A 183 12.53 -9.33 7.98
C GLY A 183 13.80 -8.83 7.29
N ALA A 184 13.66 -7.86 6.39
CA ALA A 184 14.79 -7.19 5.73
C ALA A 184 15.34 -5.99 6.51
N ILE A 185 14.64 -5.48 7.53
CA ILE A 185 15.07 -4.29 8.29
C ILE A 185 16.46 -4.49 8.91
N PRO A 186 16.78 -5.60 9.60
CA PRO A 186 18.10 -5.78 10.21
C PRO A 186 19.25 -5.73 9.18
N PHE A 187 19.02 -6.30 8.00
CA PHE A 187 20.00 -6.32 6.90
C PHE A 187 20.13 -4.96 6.22
N GLY A 188 19.01 -4.25 6.08
CA GLY A 188 18.98 -2.87 5.62
C GLY A 188 19.70 -1.91 6.58
N ALA A 189 19.56 -2.12 7.88
CA ALA A 189 20.22 -1.31 8.90
C ALA A 189 21.72 -1.62 9.01
N ALA A 190 22.13 -2.88 8.84
CA ALA A 190 23.53 -3.30 8.90
C ALA A 190 24.37 -2.78 7.72
N ASP A 191 23.80 -2.73 6.50
CA ASP A 191 24.50 -2.22 5.31
C ASP A 191 23.59 -1.35 4.41
N PRO A 192 23.16 -0.16 4.88
CA PRO A 192 22.13 0.64 4.20
C PRO A 192 22.49 1.04 2.78
N ALA A 193 23.75 1.40 2.55
CA ALA A 193 24.24 1.88 1.27
C ALA A 193 24.15 0.84 0.14
N ARG A 194 24.09 -0.46 0.48
CA ARG A 194 24.10 -1.57 -0.48
C ARG A 194 22.80 -2.34 -0.44
N ALA A 195 22.24 -2.58 0.74
CA ALA A 195 20.98 -3.29 0.92
C ALA A 195 19.80 -2.52 0.32
N ILE A 196 19.59 -1.26 0.72
CA ILE A 196 18.41 -0.48 0.31
C ILE A 196 18.36 -0.29 -1.21
N PRO A 197 19.43 0.17 -1.90
CA PRO A 197 19.39 0.27 -3.36
C PRO A 197 19.16 -1.08 -4.03
N SER A 198 19.71 -2.17 -3.49
CA SER A 198 19.50 -3.51 -4.05
C SER A 198 18.06 -3.98 -3.93
N PHE A 199 17.41 -3.72 -2.79
CA PHE A 199 16.00 -4.01 -2.57
C PHE A 199 15.12 -3.18 -3.50
N ILE A 200 15.39 -1.88 -3.63
CA ILE A 200 14.68 -0.99 -4.55
C ILE A 200 14.76 -1.50 -5.99
N VAL A 201 15.94 -1.89 -6.47
CA VAL A 201 16.11 -2.37 -7.85
C VAL A 201 15.25 -3.62 -8.12
N GLY A 202 15.28 -4.62 -7.23
CA GLY A 202 14.47 -5.81 -7.42
C GLY A 202 12.97 -5.56 -7.28
N SER A 203 12.55 -4.77 -6.31
CA SER A 203 11.14 -4.42 -6.11
C SER A 203 10.59 -3.57 -7.26
N ALA A 204 11.38 -2.63 -7.77
CA ALA A 204 11.04 -1.84 -8.95
C ALA A 204 10.94 -2.72 -10.21
N LEU A 205 11.88 -3.67 -10.39
CA LEU A 205 11.83 -4.63 -11.49
C LEU A 205 10.56 -5.51 -11.40
N THR A 206 10.25 -6.06 -10.23
CA THR A 206 9.02 -6.84 -10.02
C THR A 206 7.78 -6.02 -10.35
N GLY A 207 7.69 -4.78 -9.85
CA GLY A 207 6.57 -3.89 -10.16
C GLY A 207 6.45 -3.57 -11.65
N ALA A 208 7.58 -3.35 -12.33
CA ALA A 208 7.63 -3.12 -13.77
C ALA A 208 7.14 -4.32 -14.58
N LEU A 209 7.57 -5.54 -14.21
CA LEU A 209 7.15 -6.79 -14.86
C LEU A 209 5.64 -7.05 -14.65
N VAL A 210 5.15 -6.84 -13.44
CA VAL A 210 3.71 -6.91 -13.12
C VAL A 210 2.91 -5.91 -13.94
N GLY A 211 3.39 -4.67 -14.03
CA GLY A 211 2.81 -3.61 -14.85
C GLY A 211 2.79 -3.96 -16.34
N MET A 212 3.89 -4.53 -16.84
CA MET A 212 4.06 -4.94 -18.25
C MET A 212 3.08 -6.05 -18.65
N ALA A 213 2.94 -7.06 -17.79
CA ALA A 213 2.01 -8.16 -18.04
C ALA A 213 0.56 -7.82 -17.69
N GLY A 214 0.30 -6.63 -17.13
CA GLY A 214 -1.02 -6.19 -16.72
C GLY A 214 -1.67 -7.09 -15.67
N ILE A 215 -0.87 -7.72 -14.79
CA ILE A 215 -1.42 -8.61 -13.75
C ILE A 215 -2.23 -7.76 -12.78
N LYS A 216 -3.47 -8.14 -12.53
CA LYS A 216 -4.38 -7.49 -11.58
C LYS A 216 -4.49 -8.31 -10.32
N LEU A 217 -4.74 -7.62 -9.20
CA LEU A 217 -5.04 -8.24 -7.91
C LEU A 217 -6.33 -7.62 -7.35
N MET A 218 -7.21 -8.46 -6.81
CA MET A 218 -8.51 -8.03 -6.26
C MET A 218 -8.51 -7.80 -4.74
N ALA A 219 -7.41 -8.08 -4.05
CA ALA A 219 -7.30 -7.95 -2.60
C ALA A 219 -6.25 -6.90 -2.19
N PRO A 220 -6.50 -6.13 -1.12
CA PRO A 220 -5.53 -5.19 -0.58
C PRO A 220 -4.48 -5.88 0.30
N HIS A 221 -4.09 -7.11 -0.03
CA HIS A 221 -3.16 -7.89 0.75
C HIS A 221 -2.17 -8.59 -0.18
N GLY A 222 -1.02 -9.00 0.35
CA GLY A 222 0.04 -9.65 -0.39
C GLY A 222 0.28 -11.06 0.15
N GLY A 223 1.33 -11.68 -0.35
CA GLY A 223 1.76 -12.98 0.13
C GLY A 223 1.07 -14.13 -0.58
N ILE A 224 1.51 -15.34 -0.26
CA ILE A 224 1.07 -16.58 -0.91
C ILE A 224 -0.44 -16.80 -0.74
N PHE A 225 -1.02 -16.27 0.34
CA PHE A 225 -2.41 -16.46 0.74
C PHE A 225 -3.44 -15.88 -0.22
N VAL A 226 -3.05 -14.89 -1.04
CA VAL A 226 -3.98 -14.17 -1.94
C VAL A 226 -3.63 -14.36 -3.42
N ILE A 227 -2.69 -15.25 -3.74
CA ILE A 227 -2.25 -15.49 -5.12
C ILE A 227 -3.39 -15.95 -6.02
N ALA A 228 -4.34 -16.72 -5.50
CA ALA A 228 -5.53 -17.16 -6.25
C ALA A 228 -6.44 -15.99 -6.66
N LEU A 229 -6.26 -14.81 -6.07
CA LEU A 229 -7.01 -13.57 -6.39
C LEU A 229 -6.27 -12.68 -7.39
N THR A 230 -5.13 -13.14 -7.92
CA THR A 230 -4.42 -12.49 -9.02
C THR A 230 -4.95 -12.99 -10.37
N SER A 231 -4.88 -12.16 -11.41
CA SER A 231 -5.31 -12.56 -12.75
C SER A 231 -4.41 -13.63 -13.39
N ASN A 232 -3.16 -13.78 -12.93
CA ASN A 232 -2.25 -14.85 -13.35
C ASN A 232 -1.26 -15.20 -12.23
N ALA A 233 -1.63 -16.19 -11.42
CA ALA A 233 -0.88 -16.63 -10.25
C ALA A 233 0.58 -17.06 -10.55
N LEU A 234 0.77 -17.85 -11.61
CA LEU A 234 2.08 -18.41 -11.94
C LEU A 234 3.04 -17.32 -12.41
N LEU A 235 2.57 -16.44 -13.29
CA LEU A 235 3.39 -15.33 -13.81
C LEU A 235 3.72 -14.34 -12.68
N TYR A 236 2.77 -14.10 -11.77
CA TYR A 236 2.96 -13.23 -10.60
C TYR A 236 4.06 -13.76 -9.67
N LEU A 237 4.03 -15.05 -9.35
CA LEU A 237 5.08 -15.72 -8.58
C LEU A 237 6.43 -15.69 -9.27
N LEU A 238 6.46 -15.92 -10.58
CA LEU A 238 7.68 -15.86 -11.38
C LEU A 238 8.32 -14.45 -11.30
N PHE A 239 7.54 -13.39 -11.38
CA PHE A 239 8.06 -12.02 -11.30
C PHE A 239 8.58 -11.66 -9.91
N ILE A 240 7.91 -12.10 -8.85
CA ILE A 240 8.42 -11.97 -7.48
C ILE A 240 9.76 -12.69 -7.34
N LEU A 241 9.86 -13.92 -7.86
CA LEU A 241 11.09 -14.70 -7.85
C LEU A 241 12.21 -14.00 -8.60
N ILE A 242 11.94 -13.47 -9.81
CA ILE A 242 12.93 -12.73 -10.60
C ILE A 242 13.46 -11.52 -9.81
N GLY A 243 12.58 -10.69 -9.24
CA GLY A 243 13.02 -9.54 -8.45
C GLY A 243 13.79 -9.92 -7.20
N ALA A 244 13.36 -10.96 -6.48
CA ALA A 244 14.07 -11.50 -5.32
C ALA A 244 15.47 -12.00 -5.67
N VAL A 245 15.61 -12.72 -6.79
CA VAL A 245 16.91 -13.22 -7.25
C VAL A 245 17.82 -12.08 -7.67
N VAL A 246 17.33 -11.14 -8.49
CA VAL A 246 18.12 -9.98 -8.92
C VAL A 246 18.57 -9.14 -7.73
N SER A 247 17.66 -8.84 -6.80
CA SER A 247 17.96 -8.09 -5.59
C SER A 247 18.93 -8.81 -4.68
N GLY A 248 18.75 -10.12 -4.47
CA GLY A 248 19.61 -10.94 -3.63
C GLY A 248 21.03 -11.08 -4.20
N ILE A 249 21.16 -11.24 -5.52
CA ILE A 249 22.45 -11.23 -6.22
C ILE A 249 23.12 -9.87 -6.06
N LEU A 250 22.40 -8.78 -6.30
CA LEU A 250 22.95 -7.42 -6.20
C LEU A 250 23.41 -7.11 -4.76
N PHE A 251 22.58 -7.43 -3.77
CA PHE A 251 22.91 -7.22 -2.36
C PHE A 251 24.12 -8.07 -1.94
N GLY A 252 24.09 -9.37 -2.20
CA GLY A 252 25.16 -10.28 -1.83
C GLY A 252 26.47 -9.98 -2.56
N PHE A 253 26.43 -9.57 -3.83
CA PHE A 253 27.62 -9.18 -4.58
C PHE A 253 28.24 -7.89 -4.05
N LEU A 254 27.44 -6.84 -3.81
CA LEU A 254 27.91 -5.54 -3.33
C LEU A 254 28.38 -5.57 -1.87
N ARG A 255 27.75 -6.40 -1.03
CA ARG A 255 28.08 -6.52 0.39
C ARG A 255 29.55 -6.93 0.56
N LYS A 256 30.22 -6.34 1.54
CA LYS A 256 31.63 -6.65 1.83
C LYS A 256 31.76 -8.04 2.49
N PRO A 257 32.87 -8.76 2.26
CA PRO A 257 33.20 -9.95 3.03
C PRO A 257 33.29 -9.62 4.52
N LEU A 258 33.06 -10.61 5.38
CA LEU A 258 33.36 -10.47 6.80
C LEU A 258 34.88 -10.30 6.97
N ASP A 259 35.28 -9.33 7.76
CA ASP A 259 36.66 -9.28 8.27
C ASP A 259 36.80 -10.50 9.21
N LYS A 260 37.57 -11.50 8.76
CA LYS A 260 37.86 -12.73 9.49
C LYS A 260 38.97 -12.52 10.50
#